data_AF-A0A937C7B0-F1
#
_entry.id   AF-A0A937C7B0-F1
#
_cell.length_a   1.000
_cell.length_b   1.000
_cell.length_c   1.000
_cell.angle_alpha   90.00
_cell.angle_beta   90.00
_cell.angle_gamma   90.00
#
_symmetry.space_group_name_H-M   'P 1'
#
loop_
_entity.id
_entity.type
_entity.pdbx_description
1 polymer ?
#
loop_
_entity_poly.entity_id
_entity_poly.type
_entity_poly.pdbx_seq_one_letter_code
_entity_poly.pdbx_strand_id
1 'polypeptide(L)'
;MKEDKTNAINLFEKLPGIGIAWLLKLYPFSEKIITDHSGKMWWKFLTQNKNVNWSESLINKTKDDLDWQDYLWSNPKMPISIAFVEAHMDKINFEELSLNTGNHWSPEFILHFKDKWNLHWLLLNQSINFTQDLFITLNLFKERISIVNGIALWTEEFILKHMHSFKWFFLNENPHLPWSQDLIEKLKPIMLDRLPVMLFLNKGMPWSIELIEKYLSKDLIEDERGYWSGLSYNESLPWNEDLVARYETNWDWEMLSGNNKVGFNLNQIEKYKDKLLWKRKHVNFGCLSDNTSLDWSEELIDKYIDKWDWEGLAENEGIFWTDKMIEKYKDRLNYQLLFRSPSLPWSFDFLKKYISECKSAWGLDEHSEKCREIVWDKVFAKYIDEEYVVSVLDNLPDSITFKM
;
A
#
# COMPACT_ATOMS: atom_id res chain seq x y z
N MET A 1 20.32 -23.08 -18.71
CA MET A 1 18.87 -23.34 -18.79
C MET A 1 18.43 -24.61 -18.06
N LYS A 2 18.86 -25.82 -18.47
CA LYS A 2 18.44 -27.06 -17.78
C LYS A 2 18.98 -27.16 -16.34
N GLU A 3 20.25 -26.84 -16.15
CA GLU A 3 20.88 -26.80 -14.82
C GLU A 3 20.24 -25.73 -13.92
N ASP A 4 19.99 -24.52 -14.45
CA ASP A 4 19.31 -23.45 -13.72
C ASP A 4 17.89 -23.84 -13.30
N LYS A 5 17.14 -24.54 -14.16
CA LYS A 5 15.81 -25.06 -13.84
C LYS A 5 15.87 -26.04 -12.67
N THR A 6 16.77 -27.04 -12.75
CA THR A 6 16.96 -28.02 -11.67
C THR A 6 17.37 -27.34 -10.36
N ASN A 7 18.27 -26.36 -10.44
CA ASN A 7 18.73 -25.59 -9.28
C ASN A 7 17.59 -24.78 -8.64
N ALA A 8 16.76 -24.12 -9.44
CA ALA A 8 15.60 -23.36 -8.96
C ALA A 8 14.55 -24.28 -8.30
N ILE A 9 14.26 -25.42 -8.91
CA ILE A 9 13.34 -26.43 -8.34
C ILE A 9 13.89 -26.95 -7.00
N ASN A 10 15.16 -27.36 -6.95
CA ASN A 10 15.78 -27.83 -5.71
C ASN A 10 15.76 -26.75 -4.60
N LEU A 11 15.85 -25.47 -4.97
CA LEU A 11 15.74 -24.36 -4.04
C LEU A 11 14.30 -24.15 -3.57
N PHE A 12 13.33 -24.29 -4.47
CA PHE A 12 11.91 -24.19 -4.15
C PHE A 12 11.44 -25.31 -3.22
N GLU A 13 11.91 -26.54 -3.44
CA GLU A 13 11.61 -27.70 -2.60
C GLU A 13 12.15 -27.56 -1.17
N LYS A 14 13.13 -26.69 -0.95
CA LYS A 14 13.57 -26.32 0.40
C LYS A 14 12.51 -25.52 1.16
N LEU A 15 11.46 -25.01 0.52
CA LEU A 15 10.37 -24.24 1.14
C LEU A 15 9.09 -25.10 1.29
N PRO A 16 9.09 -26.20 2.07
CA PRO A 16 7.91 -27.05 2.17
C PRO A 16 6.73 -26.28 2.80
N GLY A 17 5.51 -26.51 2.28
CA GLY A 17 4.30 -25.79 2.70
C GLY A 17 4.21 -24.38 2.12
N ILE A 18 5.19 -23.51 2.43
CA ILE A 18 5.25 -22.13 1.92
C ILE A 18 5.35 -22.11 0.39
N GLY A 19 6.21 -22.95 -0.20
CA GLY A 19 6.34 -23.10 -1.64
C GLY A 19 5.03 -23.52 -2.29
N ILE A 20 4.29 -24.47 -1.70
CA ILE A 20 2.97 -24.88 -2.22
C ILE A 20 1.98 -23.71 -2.18
N ALA A 21 1.94 -22.97 -1.09
CA ALA A 21 1.08 -21.78 -0.99
C ALA A 21 1.46 -20.71 -2.01
N TRP A 22 2.75 -20.48 -2.26
CA TRP A 22 3.24 -19.55 -3.29
C TRP A 22 2.84 -20.02 -4.68
N LEU A 23 3.01 -21.32 -4.96
CA LEU A 23 2.58 -21.95 -6.21
C LEU A 23 1.09 -21.69 -6.45
N LEU A 24 0.24 -22.00 -5.47
CA LEU A 24 -1.21 -21.82 -5.56
C LEU A 24 -1.63 -20.36 -5.69
N LYS A 25 -0.92 -19.42 -5.06
CA LYS A 25 -1.23 -18.00 -5.07
C LYS A 25 -0.70 -17.25 -6.31
N LEU A 26 0.35 -17.76 -6.97
CA LEU A 26 1.09 -17.00 -8.00
C LEU A 26 1.22 -17.69 -9.36
N TYR A 27 1.13 -19.03 -9.43
CA TYR A 27 1.24 -19.72 -10.71
C TYR A 27 -0.02 -19.52 -11.57
N PRO A 28 0.09 -19.21 -12.88
CA PRO A 28 -1.05 -19.01 -13.76
C PRO A 28 -1.68 -20.35 -14.17
N PHE A 29 -2.42 -21.00 -13.27
CA PHE A 29 -3.06 -22.28 -13.56
C PHE A 29 -4.05 -22.18 -14.72
N SER A 30 -4.03 -23.18 -15.60
CA SER A 30 -5.07 -23.38 -16.61
C SER A 30 -6.33 -23.95 -15.97
N GLU A 31 -7.50 -23.67 -16.58
CA GLU A 31 -8.78 -24.22 -16.13
C GLU A 31 -8.72 -25.75 -16.01
N LYS A 32 -8.05 -26.42 -16.95
CA LYS A 32 -7.89 -27.88 -16.96
C LYS A 32 -7.18 -28.38 -15.71
N ILE A 33 -6.04 -27.77 -15.33
CA ILE A 33 -5.30 -28.22 -14.13
C ILE A 33 -6.16 -28.03 -12.88
N ILE A 34 -6.87 -26.89 -12.80
CA ILE A 34 -7.78 -26.59 -11.68
C ILE A 34 -8.87 -27.65 -11.57
N THR A 35 -9.52 -28.01 -12.68
CA THR A 35 -10.58 -29.01 -12.66
C THR A 35 -10.07 -30.42 -12.40
N ASP A 36 -8.93 -30.79 -12.99
CA ASP A 36 -8.38 -32.16 -12.87
C ASP A 36 -7.82 -32.45 -11.47
N HIS A 37 -7.45 -31.41 -10.71
CA HIS A 37 -6.84 -31.52 -9.39
C HIS A 37 -7.62 -30.80 -8.28
N SER A 38 -8.90 -30.46 -8.49
CA SER A 38 -9.67 -29.62 -7.56
C SER A 38 -9.64 -30.13 -6.12
N GLY A 39 -9.71 -31.45 -5.93
CA GLY A 39 -9.66 -32.11 -4.61
C GLY A 39 -8.30 -32.05 -3.90
N LYS A 40 -7.23 -31.62 -4.59
CA LYS A 40 -5.88 -31.45 -4.02
C LYS A 40 -5.50 -29.98 -3.82
N MET A 41 -6.34 -29.04 -4.26
CA MET A 41 -6.04 -27.60 -4.21
C MET A 41 -6.41 -26.99 -2.87
N TRP A 42 -5.60 -26.03 -2.40
CA TRP A 42 -5.95 -25.18 -1.27
C TRP A 42 -6.66 -23.93 -1.77
N TRP A 43 -7.99 -24.03 -1.84
CA TRP A 43 -8.86 -23.02 -2.43
C TRP A 43 -8.70 -21.63 -1.84
N LYS A 44 -8.40 -21.52 -0.53
CA LYS A 44 -8.05 -20.25 0.11
C LYS A 44 -6.96 -19.47 -0.63
N PHE A 45 -5.89 -20.14 -1.09
CA PHE A 45 -4.80 -19.48 -1.82
C PHE A 45 -5.10 -19.34 -3.31
N LEU A 46 -5.71 -20.37 -3.90
CA LEU A 46 -6.03 -20.35 -5.32
C LEU A 46 -7.02 -19.23 -5.65
N THR A 47 -8.08 -19.05 -4.85
CA THR A 47 -9.09 -18.00 -5.03
C THR A 47 -8.48 -16.59 -5.01
N GLN A 48 -7.36 -16.38 -4.30
CA GLN A 48 -6.61 -15.12 -4.28
C GLN A 48 -5.67 -14.93 -5.48
N ASN A 49 -5.49 -15.97 -6.29
CA ASN A 49 -4.53 -15.96 -7.38
C ASN A 49 -5.00 -15.03 -8.51
N LYS A 50 -4.26 -13.94 -8.69
CA LYS A 50 -4.50 -12.89 -9.69
C LYS A 50 -3.93 -13.26 -11.08
N ASN A 51 -3.24 -14.39 -11.19
CA ASN A 51 -2.64 -14.89 -12.43
C ASN A 51 -3.49 -15.99 -13.08
N VAL A 52 -4.53 -16.47 -12.40
CA VAL A 52 -5.56 -17.34 -12.98
C VAL A 52 -6.57 -16.51 -13.77
N ASN A 53 -6.91 -16.98 -14.97
CA ASN A 53 -7.98 -16.40 -15.77
C ASN A 53 -9.34 -16.92 -15.31
N TRP A 54 -9.90 -16.30 -14.27
CA TRP A 54 -11.20 -16.69 -13.72
C TRP A 54 -12.33 -16.43 -14.71
N SER A 55 -13.09 -17.47 -15.03
CA SER A 55 -14.27 -17.41 -15.89
C SER A 55 -15.51 -17.85 -15.11
N GLU A 56 -16.69 -17.34 -15.49
CA GLU A 56 -17.95 -17.82 -14.90
C GLU A 56 -18.13 -19.33 -15.09
N SER A 57 -17.62 -19.90 -16.19
CA SER A 57 -17.66 -21.35 -16.43
C SER A 57 -16.80 -22.13 -15.42
N LEU A 58 -15.58 -21.66 -15.15
CA LEU A 58 -14.70 -22.27 -14.16
C LEU A 58 -15.32 -22.17 -12.76
N ILE A 59 -15.81 -20.99 -12.37
CA ILE A 59 -16.47 -20.78 -11.08
C ILE A 59 -17.66 -21.72 -10.92
N ASN A 60 -18.49 -21.87 -11.94
CA ASN A 60 -19.64 -22.78 -11.88
C ASN A 60 -19.22 -24.26 -11.72
N LYS A 61 -18.11 -24.68 -12.33
CA LYS A 61 -17.56 -26.04 -12.19
C LYS A 61 -16.98 -26.30 -10.80
N THR A 62 -16.44 -25.28 -10.14
CA THR A 62 -15.71 -25.40 -8.87
C THR A 62 -16.41 -24.68 -7.71
N LYS A 63 -17.70 -24.36 -7.86
CA LYS A 63 -18.48 -23.56 -6.91
C LYS A 63 -18.56 -24.16 -5.51
N ASP A 64 -18.47 -25.48 -5.40
CA ASP A 64 -18.58 -26.21 -4.14
C ASP A 64 -17.24 -26.21 -3.38
N ASP A 65 -16.13 -25.96 -4.09
CA ASP A 65 -14.79 -25.90 -3.52
C ASP A 65 -14.31 -24.46 -3.27
N LEU A 66 -14.87 -23.47 -3.98
CA LEU A 66 -14.50 -22.07 -3.84
C LEU A 66 -14.69 -21.54 -2.41
N ASP A 67 -13.69 -20.79 -1.94
CA ASP A 67 -13.79 -20.02 -0.70
C ASP A 67 -14.64 -18.76 -0.95
N TRP A 68 -15.93 -18.82 -0.60
CA TRP A 68 -16.88 -17.71 -0.76
C TRP A 68 -16.79 -16.67 0.36
N GLN A 69 -16.08 -16.97 1.46
CA GLN A 69 -16.11 -16.13 2.66
C GLN A 69 -15.00 -15.08 2.63
N ASP A 70 -13.76 -15.51 2.40
CA ASP A 70 -12.60 -14.64 2.58
C ASP A 70 -11.85 -14.38 1.26
N TYR A 71 -11.49 -13.14 1.00
CA TYR A 71 -10.56 -12.67 -0.06
C TYR A 71 -10.99 -12.87 -1.52
N LEU A 72 -11.96 -13.73 -1.82
CA LEU A 72 -12.51 -13.91 -3.17
C LEU A 72 -12.96 -12.58 -3.75
N TRP A 73 -13.70 -11.83 -2.94
CA TRP A 73 -14.30 -10.55 -3.31
C TRP A 73 -13.28 -9.43 -3.40
N SER A 74 -12.07 -9.64 -2.88
CA SER A 74 -10.95 -8.72 -3.04
C SER A 74 -10.09 -9.04 -4.27
N ASN A 75 -10.31 -10.17 -4.96
CA ASN A 75 -9.54 -10.54 -6.14
C ASN A 75 -10.01 -9.71 -7.37
N PRO A 76 -9.16 -8.83 -7.95
CA PRO A 76 -9.54 -7.95 -9.06
C PRO A 76 -9.77 -8.68 -10.39
N LYS A 77 -9.45 -9.98 -10.47
CA LYS A 77 -9.62 -10.80 -11.68
C LYS A 77 -10.90 -11.62 -11.69
N MET A 78 -11.70 -11.57 -10.63
CA MET A 78 -12.97 -12.27 -10.61
C MET A 78 -13.93 -11.67 -11.67
N PRO A 79 -14.65 -12.50 -12.45
CA PRO A 79 -15.55 -12.08 -13.51
C PRO A 79 -16.89 -11.59 -12.94
N ILE A 80 -16.87 -10.43 -12.30
CA ILE A 80 -18.02 -9.89 -11.56
C ILE A 80 -18.91 -9.09 -12.52
N SER A 81 -19.88 -9.77 -13.12
CA SER A 81 -20.95 -9.16 -13.93
C SER A 81 -22.23 -8.93 -13.11
N ILE A 82 -23.17 -8.12 -13.61
CA ILE A 82 -24.51 -7.97 -12.96
C ILE A 82 -25.18 -9.34 -12.83
N ALA A 83 -25.19 -10.13 -13.91
CA ALA A 83 -25.79 -11.47 -13.93
C ALA A 83 -25.09 -12.43 -12.95
N PHE A 84 -23.76 -12.36 -12.86
CA PHE A 84 -22.98 -13.15 -11.90
C PHE A 84 -23.38 -12.81 -10.46
N VAL A 85 -23.48 -11.51 -10.15
CA VAL A 85 -23.83 -11.02 -8.83
C VAL A 85 -25.25 -11.45 -8.46
N GLU A 86 -26.22 -11.29 -9.37
CA GLU A 86 -27.60 -11.72 -9.18
C GLU A 86 -27.72 -13.24 -8.94
N ALA A 87 -26.96 -14.05 -9.67
CA ALA A 87 -26.97 -15.51 -9.55
C ALA A 87 -26.40 -16.03 -8.21
N HIS A 88 -25.60 -15.23 -7.51
CA HIS A 88 -24.90 -15.61 -6.28
C HIS A 88 -25.13 -14.62 -5.12
N MET A 89 -26.25 -13.91 -5.16
CA MET A 89 -26.56 -12.79 -4.25
C MET A 89 -26.43 -13.17 -2.76
N ASP A 90 -26.75 -14.41 -2.41
CA ASP A 90 -26.72 -14.96 -1.04
C ASP A 90 -25.29 -15.23 -0.53
N LYS A 91 -24.32 -15.33 -1.43
CA LYS A 91 -22.92 -15.64 -1.09
C LYS A 91 -21.99 -14.42 -1.12
N ILE A 92 -22.44 -13.31 -1.67
CA ILE A 92 -21.58 -12.15 -1.93
C ILE A 92 -21.36 -11.33 -0.66
N ASN A 93 -20.09 -11.16 -0.29
CA ASN A 93 -19.67 -10.18 0.69
C ASN A 93 -19.58 -8.80 0.01
N PHE A 94 -20.67 -8.03 0.06
CA PHE A 94 -20.75 -6.68 -0.53
C PHE A 94 -19.80 -5.69 0.14
N GLU A 95 -19.43 -5.94 1.38
CA GLU A 95 -18.43 -5.18 2.10
C GLU A 95 -17.10 -5.32 1.36
N GLU A 96 -16.49 -6.51 1.33
CA GLU A 96 -15.22 -6.73 0.61
C GLU A 96 -15.30 -6.36 -0.88
N LEU A 97 -16.42 -6.69 -1.54
CA LEU A 97 -16.61 -6.34 -2.94
C LEU A 97 -16.53 -4.82 -3.15
N SER A 98 -16.96 -4.00 -2.21
CA SER A 98 -16.88 -2.53 -2.30
C SER A 98 -15.42 -2.03 -2.43
N LEU A 99 -14.42 -2.81 -1.99
CA LEU A 99 -12.98 -2.51 -2.13
C LEU A 99 -12.33 -3.17 -3.35
N ASN A 100 -13.05 -4.00 -4.10
CA ASN A 100 -12.47 -4.72 -5.23
C ASN A 100 -11.96 -3.75 -6.29
N THR A 101 -10.72 -3.90 -6.73
CA THR A 101 -10.10 -2.97 -7.69
C THR A 101 -10.21 -3.43 -9.16
N GLY A 102 -11.09 -4.39 -9.45
CA GLY A 102 -11.35 -4.93 -10.78
C GLY A 102 -12.12 -3.98 -11.71
N ASN A 103 -12.38 -4.44 -12.93
CA ASN A 103 -12.87 -3.59 -14.02
C ASN A 103 -14.41 -3.55 -14.19
N HIS A 104 -15.19 -3.89 -13.16
CA HIS A 104 -16.65 -3.99 -13.23
C HIS A 104 -17.40 -2.71 -12.84
N TRP A 105 -16.68 -1.67 -12.40
CA TRP A 105 -17.25 -0.43 -11.83
C TRP A 105 -17.81 0.55 -12.86
N SER A 106 -18.78 0.12 -13.67
CA SER A 106 -19.58 1.04 -14.47
C SER A 106 -20.62 1.77 -13.58
N PRO A 107 -21.05 3.00 -13.94
CA PRO A 107 -22.14 3.66 -13.24
C PRO A 107 -23.42 2.81 -13.21
N GLU A 108 -23.71 2.06 -14.28
CA GLU A 108 -24.82 1.12 -14.34
C GLU A 108 -24.70 0.04 -13.25
N PHE A 109 -23.54 -0.61 -13.14
CA PHE A 109 -23.30 -1.65 -12.13
C PHE A 109 -23.43 -1.11 -10.71
N ILE A 110 -22.84 0.05 -10.43
CA ILE A 110 -22.91 0.69 -9.10
C ILE A 110 -24.36 1.02 -8.74
N LEU A 111 -25.10 1.63 -9.66
CA LEU A 111 -26.48 2.04 -9.43
C LEU A 111 -27.45 0.86 -9.31
N HIS A 112 -27.21 -0.23 -10.04
CA HIS A 112 -28.02 -1.45 -9.98
C HIS A 112 -28.01 -2.06 -8.57
N PHE A 113 -26.85 -2.04 -7.89
CA PHE A 113 -26.68 -2.57 -6.54
C PHE A 113 -26.54 -1.48 -5.46
N LYS A 114 -27.03 -0.26 -5.72
CA LYS A 114 -26.79 0.93 -4.86
C LYS A 114 -27.12 0.71 -3.38
N ASP A 115 -28.16 -0.08 -3.08
CA ASP A 115 -28.66 -0.30 -1.72
C ASP A 115 -27.90 -1.42 -0.98
N LYS A 116 -26.90 -2.02 -1.62
CA LYS A 116 -26.07 -3.11 -1.07
C LYS A 116 -24.66 -2.67 -0.68
N TRP A 117 -24.17 -1.57 -1.25
CA TRP A 117 -22.79 -1.15 -1.06
C TRP A 117 -22.52 -0.66 0.37
N ASN A 118 -21.33 -0.99 0.88
CA ASN A 118 -20.77 -0.27 2.00
C ASN A 118 -20.20 1.05 1.47
N LEU A 119 -20.93 2.16 1.64
CA LEU A 119 -20.54 3.47 1.09
C LEU A 119 -19.19 3.94 1.61
N HIS A 120 -18.83 3.63 2.85
CA HIS A 120 -17.52 3.99 3.38
C HIS A 120 -16.42 3.35 2.54
N TRP A 121 -16.48 2.05 2.31
CA TRP A 121 -15.45 1.31 1.56
C TRP A 121 -15.50 1.59 0.06
N LEU A 122 -16.69 1.75 -0.51
CA LEU A 122 -16.87 2.12 -1.91
C LEU A 122 -16.17 3.46 -2.23
N LEU A 123 -16.23 4.43 -1.32
CA LEU A 123 -15.53 5.71 -1.46
C LEU A 123 -14.01 5.61 -1.30
N LEU A 124 -13.49 4.54 -0.68
CA LEU A 124 -12.04 4.29 -0.61
C LEU A 124 -11.50 3.65 -1.89
N ASN A 125 -12.38 3.11 -2.74
CA ASN A 125 -12.00 2.32 -3.91
C ASN A 125 -11.47 3.21 -5.03
N GLN A 126 -10.16 3.15 -5.25
CA GLN A 126 -9.46 3.97 -6.24
C GLN A 126 -9.71 3.54 -7.70
N SER A 127 -10.31 2.37 -7.93
CA SER A 127 -10.70 1.92 -9.29
C SER A 127 -12.03 2.53 -9.75
N ILE A 128 -12.80 3.15 -8.85
CA ILE A 128 -14.07 3.79 -9.19
C ILE A 128 -13.81 5.23 -9.63
N ASN A 129 -14.17 5.54 -10.86
CA ASN A 129 -14.20 6.92 -11.33
C ASN A 129 -15.55 7.57 -11.00
N PHE A 130 -15.61 8.27 -9.87
CA PHE A 130 -16.82 9.00 -9.48
C PHE A 130 -17.06 10.18 -10.41
N THR A 131 -18.18 10.16 -11.15
CA THR A 131 -18.68 11.32 -11.90
C THR A 131 -19.56 12.19 -11.01
N GLN A 132 -19.79 13.44 -11.40
CA GLN A 132 -20.71 14.35 -10.70
C GLN A 132 -22.13 13.76 -10.60
N ASP A 133 -22.63 13.16 -11.69
CA ASP A 133 -23.96 12.54 -11.73
C ASP A 133 -24.06 11.35 -10.80
N LEU A 134 -23.07 10.45 -10.80
CA LEU A 134 -23.03 9.32 -9.89
C LEU A 134 -22.98 9.79 -8.43
N PHE A 135 -22.14 10.80 -8.15
CA PHE A 135 -21.99 11.38 -6.81
C PHE A 135 -23.30 11.99 -6.29
N ILE A 136 -24.01 12.74 -7.14
CA ILE A 136 -25.31 13.33 -6.81
C ILE A 136 -26.36 12.23 -6.62
N THR A 137 -26.39 11.24 -7.52
CA THR A 137 -27.40 10.17 -7.51
C THR A 137 -27.31 9.30 -6.26
N LEU A 138 -26.10 9.06 -5.77
CA LEU A 138 -25.83 8.36 -4.51
C LEU A 138 -25.90 9.27 -3.27
N ASN A 139 -26.14 10.58 -3.44
CA ASN A 139 -26.23 11.57 -2.35
C ASN A 139 -25.00 11.58 -1.40
N LEU A 140 -23.79 11.57 -1.96
CA LEU A 140 -22.55 11.38 -1.18
C LEU A 140 -22.03 12.63 -0.47
N PHE A 141 -22.74 13.77 -0.52
CA PHE A 141 -22.29 15.06 0.02
C PHE A 141 -21.94 15.06 1.52
N LYS A 142 -22.53 14.13 2.29
CA LYS A 142 -22.36 14.05 3.75
C LYS A 142 -21.48 12.87 4.19
N GLU A 143 -20.94 12.11 3.25
CA GLU A 143 -20.07 10.96 3.50
C GLU A 143 -18.60 11.38 3.69
N ARG A 144 -17.75 10.42 4.08
CA ARG A 144 -16.30 10.63 4.23
C ARG A 144 -15.60 10.62 2.87
N ILE A 145 -15.67 11.76 2.19
CA ILE A 145 -15.20 11.98 0.81
C ILE A 145 -13.72 12.41 0.69
N SER A 146 -12.94 12.23 1.77
CA SER A 146 -11.55 12.71 1.88
C SER A 146 -10.58 12.08 0.88
N ILE A 147 -10.84 10.87 0.40
CA ILE A 147 -9.92 10.17 -0.52
C ILE A 147 -10.56 9.80 -1.86
N VAL A 148 -11.73 10.39 -2.15
CA VAL A 148 -12.44 10.16 -3.40
C VAL A 148 -11.63 10.80 -4.51
N ASN A 149 -11.01 9.94 -5.32
CA ASN A 149 -10.36 10.34 -6.55
C ASN A 149 -11.43 10.63 -7.59
N GLY A 150 -11.47 11.87 -8.02
CA GLY A 150 -12.51 12.37 -8.89
C GLY A 150 -11.97 13.47 -9.76
N ILE A 151 -10.93 13.16 -10.55
CA ILE A 151 -10.34 14.13 -11.50
C ILE A 151 -11.44 14.79 -12.37
N ALA A 152 -12.53 14.08 -12.67
CA ALA A 152 -13.71 14.63 -13.35
C ALA A 152 -14.84 15.13 -12.42
N LEU A 153 -14.82 14.78 -11.13
CA LEU A 153 -15.79 15.20 -10.12
C LEU A 153 -15.50 16.62 -9.62
N TRP A 154 -14.26 16.84 -9.19
CA TRP A 154 -13.83 18.01 -8.43
C TRP A 154 -13.50 19.19 -9.35
N THR A 155 -14.50 19.72 -10.06
CA THR A 155 -14.35 21.00 -10.76
C THR A 155 -14.65 22.17 -9.82
N GLU A 156 -14.00 23.32 -10.04
CA GLU A 156 -14.29 24.53 -9.28
C GLU A 156 -15.78 24.89 -9.35
N GLU A 157 -16.40 24.77 -10.52
CA GLU A 157 -17.84 25.00 -10.71
C GLU A 157 -18.69 24.09 -9.82
N PHE A 158 -18.41 22.79 -9.79
CA PHE A 158 -19.17 21.83 -8.99
C PHE A 158 -19.02 22.11 -7.49
N ILE A 159 -17.80 22.40 -7.04
CA ILE A 159 -17.51 22.71 -5.64
C ILE A 159 -18.27 23.96 -5.21
N LEU A 160 -18.20 25.04 -6.00
CA LEU A 160 -18.89 26.30 -5.69
C LEU A 160 -20.42 26.13 -5.74
N LYS A 161 -20.94 25.41 -6.73
CA LYS A 161 -22.38 25.12 -6.86
C LYS A 161 -22.94 24.39 -5.64
N HIS A 162 -22.16 23.49 -5.05
CA HIS A 162 -22.58 22.62 -3.95
C HIS A 162 -21.90 22.94 -2.60
N MET A 163 -21.28 24.10 -2.47
CA MET A 163 -20.43 24.46 -1.31
C MET A 163 -21.15 24.37 0.05
N HIS A 164 -22.47 24.56 0.08
CA HIS A 164 -23.27 24.44 1.32
C HIS A 164 -23.77 23.01 1.59
N SER A 165 -23.66 22.11 0.61
CA SER A 165 -24.06 20.71 0.73
C SER A 165 -22.96 19.85 1.36
N PHE A 166 -21.69 20.20 1.18
CA PHE A 166 -20.57 19.39 1.68
C PHE A 166 -20.42 19.41 3.21
N LYS A 167 -19.83 18.34 3.76
CA LYS A 167 -19.17 18.39 5.07
C LYS A 167 -17.70 18.77 4.87
N TRP A 168 -17.38 20.04 5.03
CA TRP A 168 -16.03 20.58 4.79
C TRP A 168 -14.95 19.94 5.67
N PHE A 169 -15.30 19.46 6.87
CA PHE A 169 -14.38 18.72 7.72
C PHE A 169 -13.68 17.57 6.96
N PHE A 170 -14.42 16.75 6.21
CA PHE A 170 -13.85 15.65 5.43
C PHE A 170 -13.26 16.13 4.10
N LEU A 171 -13.92 17.09 3.45
CA LEU A 171 -13.51 17.57 2.13
C LEU A 171 -12.17 18.32 2.17
N ASN A 172 -11.87 19.03 3.26
CA ASN A 172 -10.61 19.74 3.48
C ASN A 172 -9.38 18.82 3.46
N GLU A 173 -9.53 17.52 3.74
CA GLU A 173 -8.45 16.54 3.64
C GLU A 173 -8.17 16.11 2.19
N ASN A 174 -9.10 16.34 1.26
CA ASN A 174 -9.01 15.76 -0.08
C ASN A 174 -7.95 16.44 -0.96
N PRO A 175 -6.88 15.73 -1.37
CA PRO A 175 -5.80 16.30 -2.17
C PRO A 175 -6.14 16.42 -3.65
N HIS A 176 -7.28 15.90 -4.10
CA HIS A 176 -7.72 15.94 -5.49
C HIS A 176 -8.60 17.16 -5.81
N LEU A 177 -8.85 18.03 -4.83
CA LEU A 177 -9.56 19.28 -5.09
C LEU A 177 -8.71 20.22 -5.93
N PRO A 178 -9.33 21.04 -6.79
CA PRO A 178 -8.64 21.97 -7.68
C PRO A 178 -8.24 23.23 -6.91
N TRP A 179 -7.46 23.06 -5.83
CA TRP A 179 -7.08 24.16 -4.97
C TRP A 179 -6.31 25.23 -5.73
N SER A 180 -6.80 26.45 -5.62
CA SER A 180 -6.15 27.67 -6.09
C SER A 180 -6.30 28.73 -5.00
N GLN A 181 -5.43 29.74 -5.02
CA GLN A 181 -5.55 30.85 -4.08
C GLN A 181 -6.94 31.51 -4.17
N ASP A 182 -7.47 31.68 -5.38
CA ASP A 182 -8.80 32.26 -5.61
C ASP A 182 -9.92 31.38 -5.05
N LEU A 183 -9.83 30.06 -5.25
CA LEU A 183 -10.81 29.11 -4.72
C LEU A 183 -10.80 29.10 -3.19
N ILE A 184 -9.61 29.14 -2.57
CA ILE A 184 -9.47 29.22 -1.11
C ILE A 184 -10.16 30.49 -0.58
N GLU A 185 -9.95 31.65 -1.20
CA GLU A 185 -10.58 32.90 -0.77
C GLU A 185 -12.11 32.87 -0.91
N LYS A 186 -12.63 32.30 -2.01
CA LYS A 186 -14.08 32.15 -2.21
C LYS A 186 -14.72 31.25 -1.17
N LEU A 187 -14.05 30.16 -0.81
CA LEU A 187 -14.59 29.14 0.09
C LEU A 187 -14.30 29.42 1.57
N LYS A 188 -13.32 30.27 1.87
CA LYS A 188 -12.93 30.64 3.23
C LYS A 188 -14.13 30.94 4.15
N PRO A 189 -15.14 31.74 3.78
CA PRO A 189 -16.27 32.03 4.66
C PRO A 189 -17.16 30.82 5.01
N ILE A 190 -17.03 29.72 4.27
CA ILE A 190 -17.90 28.53 4.36
C ILE A 190 -17.13 27.35 4.97
N MET A 191 -15.88 27.19 4.53
CA MET A 191 -14.96 26.20 5.04
C MET A 191 -14.49 26.52 6.47
N LEU A 192 -14.38 27.82 6.80
CA LEU A 192 -13.54 28.31 7.89
C LEU A 192 -14.24 29.39 8.71
N ASP A 193 -14.67 29.05 9.93
CA ASP A 193 -14.60 30.04 11.02
C ASP A 193 -13.14 30.13 11.55
N ARG A 194 -12.39 29.01 11.49
CA ARG A 194 -10.95 28.84 11.83
C ARG A 194 -10.32 27.75 10.95
N LEU A 195 -9.01 27.80 10.68
CA LEU A 195 -8.30 26.85 9.80
C LEU A 195 -8.09 25.47 10.46
N PRO A 196 -8.71 24.38 9.94
CA PRO A 196 -8.51 23.05 10.50
C PRO A 196 -7.10 22.53 10.22
N VAL A 197 -6.55 21.77 11.17
CA VAL A 197 -5.26 21.06 11.01
C VAL A 197 -5.19 20.26 9.71
N MET A 198 -6.34 19.72 9.27
CA MET A 198 -6.48 18.94 8.04
C MET A 198 -6.07 19.67 6.76
N LEU A 199 -6.25 20.99 6.69
CA LEU A 199 -5.78 21.74 5.52
C LEU A 199 -4.26 21.72 5.44
N PHE A 200 -3.55 21.82 6.56
CA PHE A 200 -2.08 21.79 6.60
C PHE A 200 -1.50 20.41 6.27
N LEU A 201 -2.30 19.35 6.40
CA LEU A 201 -1.96 18.01 5.94
C LEU A 201 -2.31 17.77 4.46
N ASN A 202 -3.09 18.66 3.84
CA ASN A 202 -3.59 18.47 2.49
C ASN A 202 -2.45 18.64 1.47
N LYS A 203 -2.12 17.52 0.81
CA LYS A 203 -1.06 17.44 -0.20
C LYS A 203 -1.40 18.10 -1.54
N GLY A 204 -2.68 18.40 -1.80
CA GLY A 204 -3.16 19.07 -3.00
C GLY A 204 -3.22 20.59 -2.90
N MET A 205 -3.01 21.16 -1.71
CA MET A 205 -2.96 22.61 -1.55
C MET A 205 -1.76 23.21 -2.29
N PRO A 206 -1.88 24.42 -2.89
CA PRO A 206 -0.84 25.06 -3.66
C PRO A 206 0.20 25.73 -2.75
N TRP A 207 0.88 24.93 -1.92
CA TRP A 207 1.81 25.42 -0.91
C TRP A 207 2.93 26.26 -1.53
N SER A 208 3.04 27.50 -1.05
CA SER A 208 4.16 28.41 -1.29
C SER A 208 4.59 29.03 0.04
N ILE A 209 5.79 29.62 0.08
CA ILE A 209 6.26 30.34 1.27
C ILE A 209 5.28 31.47 1.61
N GLU A 210 4.78 32.20 0.61
CA GLU A 210 3.81 33.27 0.77
C GLU A 210 2.47 32.75 1.30
N LEU A 211 2.01 31.57 0.83
CA LEU A 211 0.78 30.94 1.32
C LEU A 211 0.93 30.52 2.79
N ILE A 212 2.07 29.92 3.13
CA ILE A 212 2.43 29.54 4.49
C ILE A 212 2.42 30.80 5.37
N GLU A 213 3.16 31.84 5.00
CA GLU A 213 3.24 33.12 5.73
C GLU A 213 1.87 33.81 5.88
N LYS A 214 1.04 33.79 4.83
CA LYS A 214 -0.30 34.38 4.83
C LYS A 214 -1.24 33.72 5.84
N TYR A 215 -1.18 32.39 5.95
CA TYR A 215 -2.04 31.64 6.87
C TYR A 215 -1.37 31.28 8.20
N LEU A 216 -0.11 31.67 8.39
CA LEU A 216 0.66 31.63 9.64
C LEU A 216 0.34 32.78 10.61
N SER A 217 -0.49 33.75 10.23
CA SER A 217 -0.85 34.83 11.15
C SER A 217 -1.53 34.24 12.39
N LYS A 218 -0.95 34.46 13.58
CA LYS A 218 -1.37 33.86 14.86
C LYS A 218 -2.87 33.98 15.16
N ASP A 219 -3.53 34.97 14.58
CA ASP A 219 -4.95 35.22 14.72
C ASP A 219 -5.85 34.12 14.09
N LEU A 220 -5.28 33.23 13.26
CA LEU A 220 -6.02 32.19 12.53
C LEU A 220 -5.78 30.76 13.05
N ILE A 221 -4.94 30.57 14.07
CA ILE A 221 -4.49 29.24 14.54
C ILE A 221 -5.00 28.98 15.96
N GLU A 222 -5.76 27.89 16.15
CA GLU A 222 -6.23 27.45 17.47
C GLU A 222 -5.19 26.65 18.26
N ASP A 223 -4.46 25.78 17.57
CA ASP A 223 -3.44 24.89 18.12
C ASP A 223 -2.15 25.04 17.33
N GLU A 224 -1.25 25.88 17.85
CA GLU A 224 0.06 26.13 17.24
C GLU A 224 0.90 24.84 17.15
N ARG A 225 0.75 23.89 18.08
CA ARG A 225 1.51 22.64 18.03
C ARG A 225 1.00 21.74 16.92
N GLY A 226 -0.31 21.45 16.89
CA GLY A 226 -0.92 20.62 15.86
C GLY A 226 -0.69 21.17 14.44
N TYR A 227 -0.64 22.50 14.32
CA TYR A 227 -0.27 23.20 13.10
C TYR A 227 1.14 22.84 12.61
N TRP A 228 2.17 23.04 13.44
CA TRP A 228 3.55 22.79 13.03
C TRP A 228 3.84 21.31 12.85
N SER A 229 3.22 20.43 13.62
CA SER A 229 3.25 18.98 13.38
C SER A 229 2.69 18.63 12.01
N GLY A 230 1.52 19.18 11.64
CA GLY A 230 0.89 18.95 10.35
C GLY A 230 1.75 19.41 9.16
N LEU A 231 2.30 20.62 9.23
CA LEU A 231 3.23 21.10 8.20
C LEU A 231 4.52 20.28 8.13
N SER A 232 5.12 19.92 9.28
CA SER A 232 6.36 19.14 9.32
C SER A 232 6.19 17.76 8.68
N TYR A 233 5.00 17.17 8.79
CA TYR A 233 4.63 15.91 8.14
C TYR A 233 4.26 16.07 6.65
N ASN A 234 3.92 17.29 6.20
CA ASN A 234 3.41 17.50 4.86
C ASN A 234 4.53 17.44 3.81
N GLU A 235 4.50 16.37 3.00
CA GLU A 235 5.42 16.13 1.90
C GLU A 235 5.24 17.08 0.69
N SER A 236 4.13 17.80 0.59
CA SER A 236 3.85 18.73 -0.52
C SER A 236 4.34 20.16 -0.28
N LEU A 237 4.93 20.46 0.88
CA LEU A 237 5.56 21.76 1.08
C LEU A 237 6.78 21.92 0.15
N PRO A 238 7.13 23.17 -0.22
CA PRO A 238 8.30 23.45 -1.04
C PRO A 238 9.59 23.35 -0.20
N TRP A 239 9.89 22.15 0.31
CA TRP A 239 11.04 21.89 1.15
C TRP A 239 12.35 22.28 0.47
N ASN A 240 13.16 23.03 1.19
CA ASN A 240 14.54 23.39 0.85
C ASN A 240 15.30 23.77 2.13
N GLU A 241 16.62 23.94 2.02
CA GLU A 241 17.47 24.26 3.18
C GLU A 241 17.03 25.55 3.90
N ASP A 242 16.63 26.58 3.15
CA ASP A 242 16.19 27.87 3.68
C ASP A 242 14.89 27.75 4.47
N LEU A 243 13.92 26.97 3.98
CA LEU A 243 12.64 26.76 4.65
C LEU A 243 12.83 26.03 5.99
N VAL A 244 13.69 25.00 5.99
CA VAL A 244 14.05 24.26 7.23
C VAL A 244 14.73 25.19 8.23
N ALA A 245 15.69 26.00 7.77
CA ALA A 245 16.43 26.92 8.63
C ALA A 245 15.57 28.10 9.15
N ARG A 246 14.67 28.64 8.31
CA ARG A 246 13.83 29.80 8.65
C ARG A 246 12.92 29.54 9.84
N TYR A 247 12.35 28.33 9.91
CA TYR A 247 11.39 27.93 10.95
C TYR A 247 11.96 26.84 11.87
N GLU A 248 13.28 26.82 12.04
CA GLU A 248 14.02 25.79 12.79
C GLU A 248 13.47 25.52 14.20
N THR A 249 13.01 26.56 14.90
CA THR A 249 12.44 26.48 16.26
C THR A 249 10.97 26.07 16.28
N ASN A 250 10.30 26.17 15.15
CA ASN A 250 8.88 25.93 15.01
C ASN A 250 8.59 24.51 14.52
N TRP A 251 9.45 23.97 13.66
CA TRP A 251 9.28 22.62 13.13
C TRP A 251 9.17 21.58 14.24
N ASP A 252 8.22 20.68 14.06
CA ASP A 252 8.14 19.46 14.82
C ASP A 252 9.16 18.47 14.26
N TRP A 253 10.32 18.41 14.89
CA TRP A 253 11.44 17.57 14.45
C TRP A 253 11.13 16.08 14.49
N GLU A 254 10.16 15.65 15.31
CA GLU A 254 9.71 14.25 15.32
C GLU A 254 8.99 13.92 14.01
N MET A 255 8.08 14.79 13.56
CA MET A 255 7.40 14.64 12.27
C MET A 255 8.32 14.87 11.07
N LEU A 256 9.25 15.82 11.19
CA LEU A 256 10.15 16.21 10.09
C LEU A 256 11.19 15.13 9.78
N SER A 257 11.64 14.38 10.78
CA SER A 257 12.72 13.39 10.62
C SER A 257 12.38 12.25 9.66
N GLY A 258 11.13 11.79 9.70
CA GLY A 258 10.60 10.76 8.79
C GLY A 258 10.04 11.31 7.47
N ASN A 259 10.08 12.62 7.24
CA ASN A 259 9.53 13.21 6.03
C ASN A 259 10.49 13.03 4.85
N ASN A 260 10.12 12.14 3.92
CA ASN A 260 10.91 11.78 2.75
C ASN A 260 11.14 12.95 1.78
N LYS A 261 10.29 13.99 1.80
CA LYS A 261 10.42 15.15 0.90
C LYS A 261 11.31 16.27 1.44
N VAL A 262 11.69 16.23 2.71
CA VAL A 262 12.67 17.17 3.26
C VAL A 262 14.06 16.93 2.68
N GLY A 263 14.43 15.65 2.48
CA GLY A 263 15.68 15.26 1.83
C GLY A 263 16.93 15.75 2.57
N PHE A 264 17.06 15.42 3.86
CA PHE A 264 18.21 15.86 4.65
C PHE A 264 19.53 15.36 4.06
N ASN A 265 20.42 16.29 3.71
CA ASN A 265 21.79 15.95 3.34
C ASN A 265 22.69 15.75 4.57
N LEU A 266 23.90 15.23 4.36
CA LEU A 266 24.85 14.95 5.44
C LEU A 266 25.17 16.16 6.33
N ASN A 267 25.26 17.37 5.76
CA ASN A 267 25.54 18.59 6.52
C ASN A 267 24.35 18.97 7.41
N GLN A 268 23.12 18.82 6.92
CA GLN A 268 21.91 19.07 7.71
C GLN A 268 21.75 18.01 8.80
N ILE A 269 22.02 16.74 8.50
CA ILE A 269 22.01 15.67 9.53
C ILE A 269 23.02 16.01 10.62
N GLU A 270 24.24 16.41 10.27
CA GLU A 270 25.26 16.82 11.25
C GLU A 270 24.80 18.03 12.08
N LYS A 271 24.26 19.07 11.42
CA LYS A 271 23.79 20.29 12.08
C LYS A 271 22.64 20.03 13.05
N TYR A 272 21.70 19.17 12.67
CA TYR A 272 20.46 18.94 13.42
C TYR A 272 20.42 17.61 14.17
N LYS A 273 21.55 16.90 14.29
CA LYS A 273 21.65 15.54 14.87
C LYS A 273 21.06 15.36 16.27
N ASP A 274 20.92 16.43 17.05
CA ASP A 274 20.38 16.38 18.41
C ASP A 274 18.88 16.74 18.46
N LYS A 275 18.34 17.26 17.36
CA LYS A 275 16.91 17.52 17.16
C LYS A 275 16.23 16.38 16.40
N LEU A 276 16.94 15.77 15.45
CA LEU A 276 16.44 14.68 14.63
C LEU A 276 16.05 13.48 15.50
N LEU A 277 14.89 12.91 15.19
CA LEU A 277 14.43 11.67 15.77
C LEU A 277 15.04 10.51 14.99
N TRP A 278 16.03 9.85 15.58
CA TRP A 278 16.74 8.75 14.92
C TRP A 278 15.98 7.43 14.95
N LYS A 279 15.22 7.17 16.02
CA LYS A 279 14.52 5.90 16.26
C LYS A 279 13.03 6.12 16.40
N ARG A 280 12.25 5.13 15.97
CA ARG A 280 10.79 5.20 16.05
C ARG A 280 10.34 5.22 17.52
N LYS A 281 9.50 6.19 17.88
CA LYS A 281 8.83 6.25 19.20
C LYS A 281 7.40 5.74 19.15
N HIS A 282 6.74 5.91 18.01
CA HIS A 282 5.33 5.59 17.79
C HIS A 282 5.17 4.92 16.43
N VAL A 283 4.32 3.91 16.37
CA VAL A 283 4.08 3.12 15.14
C VAL A 283 3.52 3.93 13.97
N ASN A 284 2.89 5.09 14.24
CA ASN A 284 2.22 5.90 13.24
C ASN A 284 3.10 7.00 12.63
N PHE A 285 4.33 7.20 13.12
CA PHE A 285 5.20 8.29 12.68
C PHE A 285 6.58 7.77 12.29
N GLY A 286 7.12 8.35 11.22
CA GLY A 286 8.46 8.05 10.74
C GLY A 286 9.55 8.64 11.62
N CYS A 287 10.78 8.22 11.38
CA CYS A 287 12.01 8.71 12.00
C CYS A 287 13.11 8.78 10.93
N LEU A 288 14.32 9.17 11.32
CA LEU A 288 15.42 9.25 10.36
C LEU A 288 15.83 7.86 9.83
N SER A 289 15.64 6.79 10.63
CA SER A 289 16.01 5.42 10.22
C SER A 289 15.09 4.81 9.16
N ASP A 290 13.82 5.24 9.07
CA ASP A 290 12.87 4.75 8.06
C ASP A 290 12.69 5.74 6.89
N ASN A 291 13.44 6.85 6.89
CA ASN A 291 13.45 7.81 5.80
C ASN A 291 14.10 7.18 4.56
N THR A 292 13.31 6.95 3.51
CA THR A 292 13.74 6.25 2.28
C THR A 292 14.43 7.18 1.28
N SER A 293 14.49 8.48 1.57
CA SER A 293 15.00 9.51 0.66
C SER A 293 16.34 10.10 1.06
N LEU A 294 16.96 9.59 2.14
CA LEU A 294 18.33 9.95 2.48
C LEU A 294 19.32 9.32 1.50
N ASP A 295 20.49 9.96 1.35
CA ASP A 295 21.63 9.41 0.63
C ASP A 295 22.31 8.31 1.46
N TRP A 296 21.64 7.16 1.60
CA TRP A 296 22.13 6.04 2.39
C TRP A 296 23.45 5.50 1.84
N SER A 297 24.43 5.38 2.73
CA SER A 297 25.75 4.83 2.44
C SER A 297 26.29 4.09 3.66
N GLU A 298 27.27 3.20 3.45
CA GLU A 298 27.99 2.58 4.57
C GLU A 298 28.59 3.64 5.51
N GLU A 299 29.12 4.74 4.97
CA GLU A 299 29.72 5.83 5.76
C GLU A 299 28.70 6.53 6.66
N LEU A 300 27.51 6.85 6.14
CA LEU A 300 26.43 7.44 6.93
C LEU A 300 25.97 6.49 8.05
N ILE A 301 25.83 5.20 7.73
CA ILE A 301 25.44 4.17 8.69
C ILE A 301 26.51 4.05 9.80
N ASP A 302 27.78 3.92 9.42
CA ASP A 302 28.92 3.79 10.35
C ASP A 302 29.07 5.01 11.27
N LYS A 303 28.92 6.22 10.72
CA LYS A 303 29.12 7.47 11.48
C LYS A 303 28.15 7.60 12.66
N TYR A 304 26.92 7.10 12.51
CA TYR A 304 25.87 7.20 13.52
C TYR A 304 25.37 5.83 13.99
N ILE A 305 26.24 4.82 13.95
CA ILE A 305 25.93 3.39 14.14
C ILE A 305 25.05 3.09 15.38
N ASP A 306 25.23 3.82 16.48
CA ASP A 306 24.50 3.59 17.73
C ASP A 306 23.22 4.45 17.87
N LYS A 307 23.08 5.47 17.02
CA LYS A 307 21.87 6.31 16.95
C LYS A 307 20.77 5.66 16.11
N TRP A 308 21.12 4.88 15.11
CA TRP A 308 20.14 4.25 14.22
C TRP A 308 19.24 3.23 14.93
N ASP A 309 18.01 3.14 14.43
CA ASP A 309 17.08 2.06 14.69
C ASP A 309 17.29 0.98 13.64
N TRP A 310 17.90 -0.13 14.05
CA TRP A 310 18.31 -1.20 13.14
C TRP A 310 17.13 -1.99 12.58
N GLU A 311 15.99 -1.99 13.26
CA GLU A 311 14.76 -2.56 12.71
C GLU A 311 14.24 -1.67 11.58
N GLY A 312 14.19 -0.36 11.82
CA GLY A 312 13.85 0.64 10.80
C GLY A 312 14.77 0.58 9.57
N LEU A 313 16.10 0.47 9.77
CA LEU A 313 17.04 0.33 8.66
C LEU A 313 16.82 -0.98 7.86
N ALA A 314 16.51 -2.09 8.53
CA ALA A 314 16.30 -3.37 7.86
C ALA A 314 15.08 -3.33 6.92
N GLU A 315 14.03 -2.61 7.28
CA GLU A 315 12.81 -2.42 6.47
C GLU A 315 12.90 -1.25 5.48
N ASN A 316 13.94 -0.41 5.59
CA ASN A 316 14.05 0.81 4.79
C ASN A 316 14.32 0.49 3.31
N GLU A 317 13.31 0.67 2.46
CA GLU A 317 13.40 0.42 1.01
C GLU A 317 14.37 1.38 0.28
N GLY A 318 14.79 2.48 0.93
CA GLY A 318 15.83 3.39 0.43
C GLY A 318 17.26 2.86 0.61
N ILE A 319 17.47 1.83 1.43
CA ILE A 319 18.78 1.21 1.62
C ILE A 319 18.95 0.04 0.65
N PHE A 320 19.99 0.14 -0.19
CA PHE A 320 20.41 -0.96 -1.05
C PHE A 320 21.37 -1.89 -0.29
N TRP A 321 20.80 -2.85 0.45
CA TRP A 321 21.58 -3.83 1.21
C TRP A 321 22.37 -4.75 0.28
N THR A 322 23.70 -4.71 0.41
CA THR A 322 24.61 -5.64 -0.26
C THR A 322 25.00 -6.79 0.68
N ASP A 323 25.46 -7.91 0.11
CA ASP A 323 26.03 -9.03 0.88
C ASP A 323 27.09 -8.58 1.89
N LYS A 324 27.97 -7.67 1.49
CA LYS A 324 29.02 -7.14 2.35
C LYS A 324 28.44 -6.37 3.54
N MET A 325 27.38 -5.58 3.31
CA MET A 325 26.71 -4.83 4.38
C MET A 325 25.98 -5.77 5.34
N ILE A 326 25.26 -6.78 4.82
CA ILE A 326 24.55 -7.77 5.64
C ILE A 326 25.54 -8.48 6.57
N GLU A 327 26.67 -8.95 6.04
CA GLU A 327 27.71 -9.59 6.86
C GLU A 327 28.35 -8.65 7.88
N LYS A 328 28.62 -7.40 7.48
CA LYS A 328 29.24 -6.39 8.36
C LYS A 328 28.35 -6.04 9.56
N TYR A 329 27.04 -5.97 9.36
CA TYR A 329 26.08 -5.53 10.38
C TYR A 329 25.19 -6.66 10.94
N LYS A 330 25.55 -7.92 10.69
CA LYS A 330 24.75 -9.10 11.06
C LYS A 330 24.29 -9.14 12.52
N ASP A 331 25.14 -8.66 13.44
CA ASP A 331 24.85 -8.70 14.89
C ASP A 331 23.83 -7.62 15.33
N ARG A 332 23.47 -6.69 14.43
CA ARG A 332 22.52 -5.61 14.67
C ARG A 332 21.25 -5.74 13.84
N LEU A 333 21.32 -6.45 12.72
CA LEU A 333 20.20 -6.59 11.79
C LEU A 333 19.17 -7.59 12.31
N ASN A 334 17.90 -7.18 12.29
CA ASN A 334 16.78 -8.10 12.45
C ASN A 334 16.49 -8.80 11.12
N TYR A 335 16.91 -10.06 11.00
CA TYR A 335 16.79 -10.82 9.76
C TYR A 335 15.34 -11.11 9.35
N GLN A 336 14.42 -11.18 10.33
CA GLN A 336 13.00 -11.36 10.05
C GLN A 336 12.44 -10.19 9.24
N LEU A 337 12.85 -8.97 9.59
CA LEU A 337 12.42 -7.75 8.92
C LEU A 337 13.18 -7.57 7.59
N LEU A 338 14.50 -7.75 7.61
CA LEU A 338 15.36 -7.59 6.43
C LEU A 338 14.91 -8.46 5.26
N PHE A 339 14.70 -9.76 5.47
CA PHE A 339 14.36 -10.70 4.39
C PHE A 339 12.89 -10.62 3.95
N ARG A 340 12.09 -9.72 4.52
CA ARG A 340 10.78 -9.31 3.99
C ARG A 340 10.88 -8.08 3.09
N SER A 341 12.05 -7.44 3.01
CA SER A 341 12.20 -6.22 2.23
C SER A 341 12.15 -6.49 0.71
N PRO A 342 11.28 -5.79 -0.03
CA PRO A 342 11.26 -5.76 -1.48
C PRO A 342 12.56 -5.24 -2.13
N SER A 343 13.34 -4.43 -1.42
CA SER A 343 14.53 -3.75 -1.95
C SER A 343 15.79 -4.62 -1.99
N LEU A 344 15.76 -5.80 -1.37
CA LEU A 344 16.88 -6.74 -1.43
C LEU A 344 17.21 -7.18 -2.87
N PRO A 345 18.47 -7.52 -3.17
CA PRO A 345 18.91 -7.95 -4.49
C PRO A 345 18.49 -9.40 -4.80
N TRP A 346 17.19 -9.67 -4.70
CA TRP A 346 16.59 -10.98 -4.91
C TRP A 346 17.02 -11.57 -6.25
N SER A 347 17.76 -12.65 -6.15
CA SER A 347 18.31 -13.44 -7.25
C SER A 347 18.47 -14.87 -6.78
N PHE A 348 18.68 -15.80 -7.71
CA PHE A 348 18.92 -17.20 -7.35
C PHE A 348 20.11 -17.35 -6.39
N ASP A 349 21.24 -16.68 -6.68
CA ASP A 349 22.45 -16.80 -5.86
C ASP A 349 22.28 -16.18 -4.47
N PHE A 350 21.64 -15.00 -4.39
CA PHE A 350 21.33 -14.36 -3.12
C PHE A 350 20.41 -15.23 -2.26
N LEU A 351 19.31 -15.73 -2.84
CA LEU A 351 18.38 -16.59 -2.10
C LEU A 351 19.04 -17.91 -1.69
N LYS A 352 19.83 -18.53 -2.58
CA LYS A 352 20.57 -19.75 -2.25
C LYS A 352 21.49 -19.56 -1.04
N LYS A 353 22.12 -18.39 -0.91
CA LYS A 353 22.99 -18.05 0.21
C LYS A 353 22.23 -17.91 1.54
N TYR A 354 21.08 -17.22 1.55
CA TYR A 354 20.34 -16.91 2.78
C TYR A 354 19.02 -17.66 2.94
N ILE A 355 18.86 -18.82 2.29
CA ILE A 355 17.59 -19.54 2.25
C ILE A 355 17.08 -19.92 3.66
N SER A 356 17.99 -20.20 4.60
CA SER A 356 17.63 -20.60 5.97
C SER A 356 17.00 -19.44 6.74
N GLU A 357 17.59 -18.27 6.62
CA GLU A 357 17.13 -17.01 7.21
C GLU A 357 15.83 -16.56 6.55
N CYS A 358 15.74 -16.62 5.22
CA CYS A 358 14.54 -16.29 4.45
C CYS A 358 13.35 -17.16 4.86
N LYS A 359 13.54 -18.49 4.99
CA LYS A 359 12.50 -19.40 5.48
C LYS A 359 11.93 -18.98 6.82
N SER A 360 12.80 -18.53 7.73
CA SER A 360 12.36 -18.09 9.05
C SER A 360 11.56 -16.79 8.96
N ALA A 361 11.91 -15.90 8.02
CA ALA A 361 11.29 -14.60 7.82
C ALA A 361 9.94 -14.68 7.08
N TRP A 362 9.80 -15.63 6.18
CA TRP A 362 8.63 -15.76 5.32
C TRP A 362 7.50 -16.54 5.98
N GLY A 363 6.36 -15.88 6.14
CA GLY A 363 5.09 -16.49 6.53
C GLY A 363 4.10 -16.51 5.37
N LEU A 364 2.86 -16.88 5.70
CA LEU A 364 1.70 -16.72 4.82
C LEU A 364 0.90 -15.44 5.13
N ASP A 365 1.44 -14.59 6.00
CA ASP A 365 0.90 -13.27 6.32
C ASP A 365 1.08 -12.25 5.18
N GLU A 366 0.37 -11.13 5.31
CA GLU A 366 0.36 -10.03 4.34
C GLU A 366 1.67 -9.24 4.32
N HIS A 367 2.42 -9.17 5.43
CA HIS A 367 3.68 -8.41 5.51
C HIS A 367 4.76 -8.98 4.57
N SER A 368 4.67 -10.26 4.22
CA SER A 368 5.59 -10.91 3.29
C SER A 368 5.09 -10.97 1.84
N GLU A 369 3.89 -10.47 1.54
CA GLU A 369 3.25 -10.64 0.23
C GLU A 369 4.03 -9.97 -0.91
N LYS A 370 4.41 -8.70 -0.76
CA LYS A 370 5.17 -7.94 -1.78
C LYS A 370 6.53 -8.60 -2.08
N CYS A 371 7.25 -9.04 -1.05
CA CYS A 371 8.51 -9.75 -1.21
C CYS A 371 8.32 -11.10 -1.91
N ARG A 372 7.30 -11.86 -1.53
CA ARG A 372 6.95 -13.14 -2.13
C ARG A 372 6.71 -13.03 -3.63
N GLU A 373 5.92 -12.03 -4.07
CA GLU A 373 5.68 -11.77 -5.50
C GLU A 373 6.98 -11.47 -6.25
N ILE A 374 7.84 -10.61 -5.69
CA ILE A 374 9.15 -10.26 -6.29
C ILE A 374 10.07 -11.48 -6.39
N VAL A 375 10.19 -12.27 -5.33
CA VAL A 375 11.03 -13.47 -5.32
C VAL A 375 10.50 -14.50 -6.30
N TRP A 376 9.19 -14.71 -6.35
CA TRP A 376 8.54 -15.57 -7.33
C TRP A 376 8.92 -15.17 -8.75
N ASP A 377 8.70 -13.91 -9.12
CA ASP A 377 8.94 -13.42 -10.48
C ASP A 377 10.43 -13.47 -10.86
N LYS A 378 11.32 -13.06 -9.95
CA LYS A 378 12.76 -12.99 -10.24
C LYS A 378 13.46 -14.34 -10.20
N VAL A 379 13.02 -15.27 -9.34
CA VAL A 379 13.75 -16.51 -9.04
C VAL A 379 13.04 -17.74 -9.60
N PHE A 380 11.73 -17.85 -9.49
CA PHE A 380 11.00 -19.12 -9.68
C PHE A 380 10.14 -19.18 -10.95
N ALA A 381 9.41 -18.12 -11.28
CA ALA A 381 8.34 -18.11 -12.28
C ALA A 381 8.77 -18.63 -13.66
N LYS A 382 10.00 -18.35 -14.08
CA LYS A 382 10.55 -18.78 -15.38
C LYS A 382 11.00 -20.25 -15.43
N TYR A 383 11.09 -20.93 -14.29
CA TYR A 383 11.59 -22.30 -14.18
C TYR A 383 10.54 -23.31 -13.71
N ILE A 384 9.47 -22.84 -13.07
CA ILE A 384 8.32 -23.66 -12.67
C ILE A 384 7.37 -23.74 -13.86
N ASP A 385 7.33 -24.90 -14.50
CA ASP A 385 6.43 -25.19 -15.63
C ASP A 385 5.33 -26.17 -15.26
N GLU A 386 4.37 -26.34 -16.17
CA GLU A 386 3.18 -27.16 -15.96
C GLU A 386 3.50 -28.60 -15.56
N GLU A 387 4.52 -29.22 -16.17
CA GLU A 387 4.96 -30.58 -15.82
C GLU A 387 5.39 -30.68 -14.36
N TYR A 388 6.19 -29.72 -13.89
CA TYR A 388 6.58 -29.66 -12.48
C TYR A 388 5.37 -29.42 -11.58
N VAL A 389 4.50 -28.47 -11.93
CA VAL A 389 3.29 -28.16 -11.13
C VAL A 389 2.39 -29.38 -10.97
N VAL A 390 2.11 -30.09 -12.06
CA VAL A 390 1.32 -31.34 -12.01
C VAL A 390 2.01 -32.38 -11.14
N SER A 391 3.33 -32.56 -11.28
CA SER A 391 4.07 -33.50 -10.43
C SER A 391 3.99 -33.15 -8.94
N VAL A 392 4.01 -31.87 -8.58
CA VAL A 392 3.86 -31.43 -7.19
C VAL A 392 2.44 -31.75 -6.70
N LEU A 393 1.42 -31.36 -7.47
CA LEU A 393 0.02 -31.61 -7.13
C LEU A 393 -0.26 -33.10 -6.98
N ASP A 394 0.30 -33.94 -7.85
CA ASP A 394 0.09 -35.39 -7.81
C ASP A 394 0.64 -36.03 -6.54
N ASN A 395 1.76 -35.50 -6.03
CA ASN A 395 2.45 -35.99 -4.85
C ASN A 395 2.05 -35.27 -3.55
N LEU A 396 1.08 -34.33 -3.59
CA LEU A 396 0.56 -33.72 -2.37
C LEU A 396 -0.13 -34.80 -1.52
N PRO A 397 0.24 -34.95 -0.23
CA PRO A 397 -0.44 -35.88 0.66
C PRO A 397 -1.90 -35.48 0.85
N ASP A 398 -2.81 -36.46 0.77
CA ASP A 398 -4.25 -36.26 1.04
C ASP A 398 -4.51 -35.67 2.44
N SER A 399 -3.55 -35.82 3.36
CA SER A 399 -3.62 -35.38 4.74
C SER A 399 -3.05 -33.99 5.01
N ILE A 400 -2.51 -33.25 4.02
CA ILE A 400 -2.19 -31.83 4.25
C ILE A 400 -3.49 -31.01 4.16
N THR A 401 -4.39 -31.30 5.09
CA THR A 401 -5.20 -30.25 5.69
C THR A 401 -4.23 -29.50 6.59
N PHE A 402 -3.67 -28.38 6.11
CA PHE A 402 -3.42 -27.29 7.04
C PHE A 402 -4.79 -26.87 7.55
N LYS A 403 -5.32 -27.62 8.54
CA LYS A 403 -6.25 -27.03 9.48
C LYS A 403 -5.48 -25.84 10.04
N MET A 404 -5.96 -24.66 9.70
CA MET A 404 -5.48 -23.39 10.23
C MET A 404 -5.29 -23.46 11.74
#